data_AF-A0A6H9S2V8-F1
#
_entry.id   AF-A0A6H9S2V8-F1
#
_cell.length_a   1.000
_cell.length_b   1.000
_cell.length_c   1.000
_cell.angle_alpha   90.00
_cell.angle_beta   90.00
_cell.angle_gamma   90.00
#
_symmetry.space_group_name_H-M   'P 1'
#
loop_
_entity.id
_entity.type
_entity.pdbx_description
1 polymer ?
#
loop_
_entity_poly.entity_id
_entity_poly.type
_entity_poly.pdbx_seq_one_letter_code
_entity_poly.pdbx_strand_id
1 'polypeptide(L)'
;RQQASTREALHRNLQATGQLLGANLDSWLAGRILLIEGAAETIAANPTPQNIGAILSQDIIAKTFIASYVGLEDSRFFIHPERVMPDGYDVRQRAWYKDAARSLEPVLTEPYIGAGIDYLIMTQAAPIKVNGKAVGVLGASLSLEQLAKIINAVDLNGIGYAFLVSDDGK
;
A
#
# COMPACT_ATOMS: atom_id res chain seq x y z
N ARG A 1 -6.44 13.10 -44.97
CA ARG A 1 -5.43 13.87 -44.19
C ARG A 1 -5.99 14.31 -42.83
N GLN A 2 -7.15 14.97 -42.75
CA GLN A 2 -7.72 15.48 -41.50
C GLN A 2 -8.09 14.40 -40.45
N GLN A 3 -8.60 13.23 -40.88
CA GLN A 3 -8.85 12.11 -39.96
C GLN A 3 -7.58 11.50 -39.34
N ALA A 4 -6.47 11.48 -40.10
CA ALA A 4 -5.19 10.97 -39.59
C ALA A 4 -4.61 11.89 -38.50
N SER A 5 -4.67 13.21 -38.72
CA SER A 5 -4.23 14.20 -37.72
C SER A 5 -5.08 14.18 -36.44
N THR A 6 -6.39 13.94 -36.54
CA THR A 6 -7.27 13.82 -35.36
C THR A 6 -6.97 12.56 -34.55
N ARG A 7 -6.70 11.43 -35.22
CA ARG A 7 -6.33 10.17 -34.55
C ARG A 7 -4.99 10.28 -33.83
N GLU A 8 -4.00 10.88 -34.47
CA GLU A 8 -2.69 11.11 -33.85
C GLU A 8 -2.76 12.07 -32.65
N ALA A 9 -3.54 13.15 -32.77
CA ALA A 9 -3.76 14.08 -31.66
C ALA A 9 -4.45 13.40 -30.48
N LEU A 10 -5.47 12.58 -30.74
CA LEU A 10 -6.12 11.77 -29.70
C LEU A 10 -5.15 10.79 -29.04
N HIS A 11 -4.35 10.09 -29.83
CA HIS A 11 -3.38 9.12 -29.28
C HIS A 11 -2.32 9.80 -28.40
N ARG A 12 -1.76 10.94 -28.83
CA ARG A 12 -0.83 11.71 -28.01
C ARG A 12 -1.46 12.23 -26.73
N ASN A 13 -2.72 12.67 -26.80
CA ASN A 13 -3.45 13.12 -25.63
C ASN A 13 -3.63 11.96 -24.63
N LEU A 14 -4.12 10.81 -25.08
CA LEU A 14 -4.28 9.61 -24.23
C LEU A 14 -2.96 9.15 -23.60
N GLN A 15 -1.85 9.19 -24.35
CA GLN A 15 -0.53 8.87 -23.80
C GLN A 15 -0.09 9.87 -22.72
N ALA A 16 -0.23 11.17 -22.98
CA ALA A 16 0.11 12.21 -22.02
C ALA A 16 -0.75 12.10 -20.75
N THR A 17 -2.07 11.88 -20.90
CA THR A 17 -2.97 11.65 -19.77
C THR A 17 -2.57 10.39 -18.99
N GLY A 18 -2.26 9.29 -19.67
CA GLY A 18 -1.80 8.06 -19.02
C GLY A 18 -0.51 8.26 -18.20
N GLN A 19 0.46 8.99 -18.75
CA GLN A 19 1.70 9.33 -18.03
C GLN A 19 1.45 10.22 -16.81
N LEU A 20 0.57 11.22 -16.93
CA LEU A 20 0.19 12.09 -15.80
C LEU A 20 -0.53 11.31 -14.70
N LEU A 21 -1.44 10.41 -15.08
CA LEU A 21 -2.14 9.53 -14.15
C LEU A 21 -1.17 8.61 -13.40
N GLY A 22 -0.23 7.98 -14.11
CA GLY A 22 0.83 7.17 -13.52
C GLY A 22 1.67 7.97 -12.52
N ALA A 23 2.20 9.12 -12.94
CA ALA A 23 3.03 9.97 -12.08
C ALA A 23 2.30 10.46 -10.82
N ASN A 24 1.00 10.79 -10.94
CA ASN A 24 0.17 11.18 -9.80
C ASN A 24 -0.03 10.01 -8.83
N LEU A 25 -0.28 8.80 -9.35
CA LEU A 25 -0.41 7.60 -8.53
C LEU A 25 0.91 7.25 -7.84
N ASP A 26 2.03 7.32 -8.55
CA ASP A 26 3.36 7.07 -8.00
C ASP A 26 3.67 8.04 -6.86
N SER A 27 3.41 9.33 -7.07
CA SER A 27 3.58 10.36 -6.03
C SER A 27 2.66 10.11 -4.84
N TRP A 28 1.42 9.67 -5.11
CA TRP A 28 0.47 9.33 -4.07
C TRP A 28 0.96 8.13 -3.24
N LEU A 29 1.39 7.04 -3.88
CA LEU A 29 1.93 5.84 -3.22
C LEU A 29 3.22 6.16 -2.46
N ALA A 30 4.12 6.93 -3.05
CA ALA A 30 5.39 7.35 -2.46
C ALA A 30 5.18 8.13 -1.15
N GLY A 31 4.19 9.02 -1.09
CA GLY A 31 3.87 9.73 0.15
C GLY A 31 3.44 8.80 1.29
N ARG A 32 2.74 7.70 0.97
CA ARG A 32 2.27 6.74 1.98
C ARG A 32 3.37 5.78 2.42
N ILE A 33 4.26 5.38 1.51
CA ILE A 33 5.36 4.49 1.89
C ILE A 33 6.32 5.22 2.85
N LEU A 34 6.61 6.51 2.59
CA LEU A 34 7.42 7.33 3.49
C LEU A 34 6.80 7.47 4.89
N LEU A 35 5.46 7.56 4.98
CA LEU A 35 4.76 7.60 6.26
C LEU A 35 4.91 6.28 7.03
N ILE A 36 4.85 5.13 6.33
CA ILE A 36 5.05 3.81 6.94
C ILE A 36 6.51 3.57 7.31
N GLU A 37 7.47 4.01 6.49
CA GLU A 37 8.89 3.94 6.81
C GLU A 37 9.22 4.71 8.08
N GLY A 38 8.80 5.99 8.18
CA GLY A 38 9.04 6.79 9.38
C GLY A 38 8.36 6.22 10.62
N ALA A 39 7.18 5.61 10.48
CA ALA A 39 6.52 4.88 11.56
C ALA A 39 7.31 3.63 11.98
N ALA A 40 7.86 2.87 11.02
CA ALA A 40 8.68 1.69 11.29
C ALA A 40 10.00 2.06 12.00
N GLU A 41 10.64 3.18 11.61
CA GLU A 41 11.81 3.73 12.30
C GLU A 41 11.48 4.15 13.74
N THR A 42 10.35 4.82 13.94
CA THR A 42 9.88 5.23 15.28
C THR A 42 9.61 4.01 16.18
N ILE A 43 9.05 2.94 15.61
CA ILE A 43 8.87 1.67 16.32
C ILE A 43 10.21 1.02 16.62
N ALA A 44 11.16 1.02 15.68
CA ALA A 44 12.48 0.43 15.87
C ALA A 44 13.27 1.11 17.00
N ALA A 45 13.09 2.42 17.19
CA ALA A 45 13.69 3.16 18.30
C ALA A 45 13.14 2.76 19.69
N ASN A 46 11.90 2.26 19.75
CA ASN A 46 11.26 1.81 21.00
C ASN A 46 10.28 0.65 20.72
N PRO A 47 10.76 -0.59 20.56
CA PRO A 47 9.94 -1.73 20.08
C PRO A 47 9.09 -2.36 21.19
N THR A 48 8.44 -1.54 22.01
CA THR A 48 7.53 -2.00 23.07
C THR A 48 6.10 -2.17 22.52
N PRO A 49 5.32 -3.15 23.02
CA PRO A 49 3.91 -3.32 22.64
C PRO A 49 3.07 -2.04 22.77
N GLN A 50 3.31 -1.25 23.82
CA GLN A 50 2.63 0.01 24.07
C GLN A 50 2.96 1.05 23.00
N ASN A 51 4.23 1.19 22.63
CA ASN A 51 4.64 2.12 21.57
C ASN A 51 4.08 1.68 20.21
N ILE A 52 4.15 0.38 19.89
CA ILE A 52 3.57 -0.16 18.65
C ILE A 52 2.08 0.20 18.57
N GLY A 53 1.30 -0.11 19.61
CA GLY A 53 -0.12 0.23 19.65
C GLY A 53 -0.38 1.73 19.46
N ALA A 54 0.39 2.57 20.16
CA ALA A 54 0.27 4.03 20.06
C ALA A 54 0.56 4.57 18.66
N ILE A 55 1.59 4.05 17.98
CA ILE A 55 1.92 4.44 16.60
C ILE A 55 0.82 4.01 15.63
N LEU A 56 0.35 2.75 15.74
CA LEU A 56 -0.70 2.23 14.86
C LEU A 56 -2.01 3.02 14.97
N SER A 57 -2.35 3.49 16.17
CA SER A 57 -3.56 4.27 16.45
C SER A 57 -3.41 5.78 16.24
N GLN A 58 -2.26 6.29 15.77
CA GLN A 58 -2.12 7.72 15.50
C GLN A 58 -3.13 8.16 14.44
N ASP A 59 -3.75 9.32 14.66
CA ASP A 59 -4.73 9.92 13.77
C ASP A 59 -4.29 9.95 12.31
N ILE A 60 -3.03 10.29 12.04
CA ILE A 60 -2.50 10.37 10.67
C ILE A 60 -2.45 8.99 10.00
N ILE A 61 -2.10 7.94 10.75
CA ILE A 61 -2.07 6.56 10.26
C ILE A 61 -3.50 6.06 10.04
N ALA A 62 -4.36 6.20 11.07
CA ALA A 62 -5.73 5.72 11.04
C ALA A 62 -6.60 6.40 9.96
N LYS A 63 -6.31 7.65 9.59
CA LYS A 63 -7.00 8.36 8.50
C LYS A 63 -6.44 8.06 7.11
N THR A 64 -5.21 7.56 7.03
CA THR A 64 -4.52 7.34 5.75
C THR A 64 -4.73 5.91 5.21
N PHE A 65 -4.82 4.92 6.09
CA PHE A 65 -4.89 3.50 5.74
C PHE A 65 -6.18 2.87 6.25
N ILE A 66 -6.65 1.80 5.60
CA ILE A 66 -7.79 1.00 6.09
C ILE A 66 -7.44 0.40 7.45
N ALA A 67 -6.23 -0.15 7.54
CA ALA A 67 -5.69 -0.75 8.74
C ALA A 67 -4.16 -0.66 8.69
N SER A 68 -3.55 -0.52 9.85
CA SER A 68 -2.10 -0.60 10.05
C SER A 68 -1.82 -1.71 11.05
N TYR A 69 -0.70 -2.42 10.89
CA TYR A 69 -0.40 -3.58 11.71
C TYR A 69 1.08 -3.92 11.75
N VAL A 70 1.52 -4.49 12.86
CA VAL A 70 2.89 -4.98 13.04
C VAL A 70 2.86 -6.48 13.26
N GLY A 71 3.66 -7.21 12.49
CA GLY A 71 4.07 -8.57 12.81
C GLY A 71 5.49 -8.58 13.38
N LEU A 72 5.73 -9.32 14.45
CA LEU A 72 7.06 -9.56 15.01
C LEU A 72 7.56 -10.97 14.67
N GLU A 73 8.88 -11.18 14.76
CA GLU A 73 9.50 -12.49 14.49
C GLU A 73 9.00 -13.61 15.42
N ASP A 74 8.57 -13.25 16.63
CA ASP A 74 7.98 -14.14 17.64
C ASP A 74 6.48 -14.41 17.43
N SER A 75 5.95 -14.11 16.24
CA SER A 75 4.54 -14.24 15.85
C SER A 75 3.56 -13.28 16.53
N ARG A 76 3.99 -12.39 17.44
CA ARG A 76 3.08 -11.37 17.96
C ARG A 76 2.58 -10.47 16.83
N PHE A 77 1.29 -10.18 16.88
CA PHE A 77 0.60 -9.39 15.88
C PHE A 77 -0.20 -8.26 16.55
N PHE A 78 -0.04 -7.05 16.05
CA PHE A 78 -0.73 -5.84 16.49
C PHE A 78 -1.45 -5.25 15.29
N ILE A 79 -2.70 -4.82 15.45
CA ILE A 79 -3.49 -4.24 14.36
C ILE A 79 -4.39 -3.11 14.87
N HIS A 80 -4.52 -2.06 14.07
CA HIS A 80 -5.47 -0.98 14.28
C HIS A 80 -6.23 -0.66 12.97
N PRO A 81 -7.56 -0.47 13.01
CA PRO A 81 -8.45 -0.77 14.14
C PRO A 81 -8.40 -2.25 14.53
N GLU A 82 -8.82 -2.59 15.75
CA GLU A 82 -8.80 -3.99 16.22
C GLU A 82 -9.68 -4.90 15.34
N ARG A 83 -9.18 -6.11 15.08
CA ARG A 83 -9.90 -7.12 14.28
C ARG A 83 -9.68 -8.51 14.86
N VAL A 84 -10.71 -9.35 14.73
CA VAL A 84 -10.61 -10.78 15.03
C VAL A 84 -9.89 -11.46 13.87
N MET A 85 -8.77 -12.11 14.16
CA MET A 85 -8.00 -12.86 13.18
C MET A 85 -8.49 -14.32 13.12
N PRO A 86 -8.40 -14.97 11.96
CA PRO A 86 -8.73 -16.39 11.84
C PRO A 86 -7.88 -17.27 12.77
N ASP A 87 -8.43 -18.40 13.18
CA ASP A 87 -7.68 -19.41 13.96
C ASP A 87 -6.42 -19.85 13.20
N GLY A 88 -5.31 -19.97 13.93
CA GLY A 88 -4.02 -20.36 13.36
C GLY A 88 -3.34 -19.29 12.50
N TYR A 89 -3.81 -18.04 12.52
CA TYR A 89 -3.17 -16.94 11.80
C TYR A 89 -1.71 -16.72 12.26
N ASP A 90 -0.76 -16.95 11.35
CA ASP A 90 0.65 -16.58 11.52
C ASP A 90 1.00 -15.42 10.57
N VAL A 91 1.28 -14.25 11.16
CA VAL A 91 1.64 -13.03 10.42
C VAL A 91 2.88 -13.22 9.54
N ARG A 92 3.80 -14.10 9.93
CA ARG A 92 5.07 -14.31 9.22
C ARG A 92 4.90 -15.08 7.92
N GLN A 93 3.75 -15.74 7.74
CA GLN A 93 3.44 -16.46 6.50
C GLN A 93 2.88 -15.55 5.40
N ARG A 94 2.51 -14.30 5.75
CA ARG A 94 1.91 -13.34 4.81
C ARG A 94 2.95 -12.82 3.83
N ALA A 95 2.54 -12.61 2.57
CA ALA A 95 3.43 -12.17 1.49
C ALA A 95 4.13 -10.85 1.85
N TRP A 96 3.35 -9.82 2.21
CA TRP A 96 3.88 -8.51 2.63
C TRP A 96 4.94 -8.61 3.75
N TYR A 97 4.78 -9.54 4.69
CA TYR A 97 5.75 -9.75 5.77
C TYR A 97 7.04 -10.36 5.20
N LYS A 98 6.91 -11.46 4.46
CA LYS A 98 8.07 -12.20 3.91
C LYS A 98 8.87 -11.34 2.95
N ASP A 99 8.19 -10.54 2.14
CA ASP A 99 8.82 -9.71 1.11
C ASP A 99 9.63 -8.59 1.77
N ALA A 100 9.02 -7.83 2.69
CA ALA A 100 9.71 -6.75 3.41
C ALA A 100 10.82 -7.25 4.34
N ALA A 101 10.59 -8.36 5.06
CA ALA A 101 11.60 -8.93 5.96
C ALA A 101 12.81 -9.47 5.18
N ARG A 102 12.61 -9.96 3.95
CA ARG A 102 13.69 -10.48 3.10
C ARG A 102 14.44 -9.38 2.36
N SER A 103 13.73 -8.40 1.80
CA SER A 103 14.34 -7.30 1.05
C SER A 103 15.09 -6.34 1.96
N LEU A 104 14.69 -6.23 3.24
CA LEU A 104 15.09 -5.16 4.17
C LEU A 104 14.77 -3.75 3.65
N GLU A 105 13.88 -3.68 2.67
CA GLU A 105 13.38 -2.48 2.03
C GLU A 105 11.85 -2.44 2.07
N PRO A 106 11.24 -1.26 1.96
CA PRO A 106 9.79 -1.16 1.84
C PRO A 106 9.30 -1.84 0.55
N VAL A 107 8.11 -2.42 0.62
CA VAL A 107 7.49 -3.13 -0.51
C VAL A 107 6.03 -2.76 -0.65
N LEU A 108 5.53 -2.85 -1.88
CA LEU A 108 4.11 -2.80 -2.21
C LEU A 108 3.70 -4.16 -2.77
N THR A 109 2.66 -4.76 -2.20
CA THR A 109 2.10 -6.02 -2.69
C THR A 109 1.17 -5.82 -3.87
N GLU A 110 1.05 -6.84 -4.71
CA GLU A 110 -0.09 -6.98 -5.64
C GLU A 110 -1.42 -7.05 -4.87
N PRO A 111 -2.55 -6.72 -5.52
CA PRO A 111 -3.89 -6.90 -4.95
C PRO A 111 -4.14 -8.32 -4.40
N TYR A 112 -4.64 -8.41 -3.16
CA TYR A 112 -5.01 -9.69 -2.55
C TYR A 112 -6.14 -9.52 -1.52
N ILE A 113 -6.81 -10.61 -1.17
CA ILE A 113 -7.80 -10.61 -0.07
C ILE A 113 -7.06 -10.73 1.26
N GLY A 114 -7.19 -9.70 2.10
CA GLY A 114 -6.59 -9.66 3.42
C GLY A 114 -7.16 -10.73 4.36
N ALA A 115 -6.40 -11.08 5.39
CA ALA A 115 -6.94 -11.97 6.43
C ALA A 115 -8.01 -11.24 7.23
N GLY A 116 -9.16 -11.90 7.45
CA GLY A 116 -10.29 -11.32 8.19
C GLY A 116 -11.11 -10.29 7.39
N ILE A 117 -10.92 -10.21 6.06
CA ILE A 117 -11.75 -9.41 5.14
C ILE A 117 -12.14 -10.22 3.91
N ASP A 118 -13.17 -9.76 3.22
CA ASP A 118 -13.77 -10.34 2.02
C ASP A 118 -13.58 -9.45 0.76
N TYR A 119 -12.81 -8.37 0.87
CA TYR A 119 -12.50 -7.46 -0.23
C TYR A 119 -10.99 -7.38 -0.52
N LEU A 120 -10.66 -6.95 -1.75
CA LEU A 120 -9.29 -6.79 -2.21
C LEU A 120 -8.63 -5.54 -1.62
N ILE A 121 -7.37 -5.70 -1.22
CA ILE A 121 -6.50 -4.63 -0.72
C ILE A 121 -5.11 -4.74 -1.37
N MET A 122 -4.36 -3.66 -1.28
CA MET A 122 -2.89 -3.70 -1.42
C MET A 122 -2.28 -3.34 -0.07
N THR A 123 -1.10 -3.87 0.21
CA THR A 123 -0.34 -3.57 1.43
C THR A 123 0.98 -2.93 1.08
N GLN A 124 1.23 -1.76 1.66
CA GLN A 124 2.57 -1.21 1.82
C GLN A 124 3.17 -1.76 3.10
N ALA A 125 4.39 -2.27 3.03
CA ALA A 125 5.06 -2.85 4.19
C ALA A 125 6.50 -2.35 4.29
N ALA A 126 6.93 -2.00 5.50
CA ALA A 126 8.28 -1.60 5.80
C ALA A 126 8.87 -2.47 6.93
N PRO A 127 10.13 -2.92 6.80
CA PRO A 127 10.78 -3.67 7.85
C PRO A 127 11.11 -2.77 9.04
N ILE A 128 10.85 -3.26 10.25
CA ILE A 128 11.27 -2.62 11.49
C ILE A 128 12.69 -3.09 11.75
N LYS A 129 13.68 -2.22 11.56
CA LYS A 129 15.11 -2.58 11.58
C LYS A 129 15.79 -2.13 12.87
N VAL A 130 16.35 -3.07 13.63
CA VAL A 130 17.19 -2.79 14.80
C VAL A 130 18.60 -3.31 14.52
N ASN A 131 19.61 -2.44 14.59
CA ASN A 131 21.01 -2.78 14.26
C ASN A 131 21.17 -3.46 12.89
N GLY A 132 20.44 -2.98 11.88
CA GLY A 132 20.48 -3.50 10.51
C GLY A 132 19.76 -4.83 10.28
N LYS A 133 19.11 -5.39 11.30
CA LYS A 133 18.30 -6.62 11.19
C LYS A 133 16.82 -6.30 11.32
N ALA A 134 15.99 -6.91 10.48
CA ALA A 134 14.54 -6.86 10.68
C ALA A 134 14.17 -7.60 11.97
N VAL A 135 13.41 -6.97 12.86
CA VAL A 135 12.82 -7.59 14.07
C VAL A 135 11.30 -7.75 13.96
N GLY A 136 10.76 -7.31 12.82
CA GLY A 136 9.35 -7.29 12.51
C GLY A 136 9.09 -6.50 11.23
N VAL A 137 7.82 -6.42 10.84
CA VAL A 137 7.37 -5.67 9.67
C VAL A 137 6.11 -4.90 10.04
N LEU A 138 6.11 -3.61 9.72
CA LEU A 138 4.92 -2.77 9.75
C LEU A 138 4.26 -2.85 8.37
N GLY A 139 3.01 -3.30 8.32
CA GLY A 139 2.17 -3.27 7.13
C GLY A 139 1.03 -2.28 7.27
N ALA A 140 0.58 -1.71 6.16
CA ALA A 140 -0.59 -0.86 6.10
C ALA A 140 -1.38 -1.10 4.82
N SER A 141 -2.69 -1.33 4.98
CA SER A 141 -3.59 -1.69 3.89
C SER A 141 -4.19 -0.46 3.23
N LEU A 142 -4.10 -0.43 1.90
CA LEU A 142 -4.68 0.57 1.02
C LEU A 142 -5.96 0.05 0.38
N SER A 143 -6.94 0.95 0.25
CA SER A 143 -8.21 0.65 -0.44
C SER A 143 -8.04 0.75 -1.95
N LEU A 144 -8.27 -0.35 -2.66
CA LEU A 144 -8.33 -0.32 -4.13
C LEU A 144 -9.44 0.60 -4.65
N GLU A 145 -10.54 0.74 -3.90
CA GLU A 145 -11.60 1.69 -4.24
C GLU A 145 -11.09 3.13 -4.20
N GLN A 146 -10.27 3.47 -3.18
CA GLN A 146 -9.67 4.80 -3.09
C GLN A 146 -8.65 5.04 -4.21
N LEU A 147 -7.82 4.03 -4.53
CA LEU A 147 -6.91 4.11 -5.69
C LEU A 147 -7.70 4.34 -6.99
N ALA A 148 -8.79 3.60 -7.19
CA ALA A 148 -9.67 3.77 -8.34
C ALA A 148 -10.28 5.18 -8.42
N LYS A 149 -10.66 5.78 -7.28
CA LYS A 149 -11.14 7.17 -7.23
C LYS A 149 -10.05 8.17 -7.61
N ILE A 150 -8.80 7.93 -7.23
CA ILE A 150 -7.67 8.83 -7.55
C ILE A 150 -7.37 8.81 -9.05
N ILE A 151 -7.28 7.62 -9.66
CA ILE A 151 -6.98 7.51 -11.09
C ILE A 151 -8.14 8.00 -11.98
N ASN A 152 -9.38 7.93 -11.48
CA ASN A 152 -10.56 8.43 -12.21
C ASN A 152 -10.92 9.89 -11.86
N ALA A 153 -10.12 10.58 -11.04
CA ALA A 153 -10.32 12.01 -10.78
C ALA A 153 -9.97 12.89 -11.99
N VAL A 154 -9.18 12.37 -12.94
CA VAL A 154 -8.94 13.04 -14.22
C VAL A 154 -10.11 12.78 -15.14
N ASP A 155 -10.80 13.84 -15.53
CA ASP A 155 -11.88 13.76 -16.52
C ASP A 155 -11.29 13.43 -17.90
N LEU A 156 -11.68 12.28 -18.43
CA LEU A 156 -11.37 11.86 -19.80
C LEU A 156 -12.38 12.44 -20.81
N ASN A 157 -12.93 13.61 -20.51
CA ASN A 157 -14.04 14.27 -21.20
C ASN A 157 -15.25 13.35 -21.42
N GLY A 158 -15.52 12.44 -20.48
CA GLY A 158 -16.58 11.43 -20.58
C GLY A 158 -16.35 10.31 -21.61
N ILE A 159 -15.15 10.18 -22.19
CA ILE A 159 -14.85 9.22 -23.27
C ILE A 159 -14.35 7.86 -22.72
N GLY A 160 -14.20 7.71 -21.40
CA GLY A 160 -13.78 6.45 -20.79
C GLY A 160 -13.51 6.51 -19.29
N TYR A 161 -12.77 5.52 -18.80
CA TYR A 161 -12.31 5.39 -17.41
C TYR A 161 -10.87 4.87 -17.36
N ALA A 162 -10.18 5.12 -16.25
CA ALA A 162 -8.87 4.57 -15.97
C ALA A 162 -8.97 3.34 -15.05
N PHE A 163 -8.11 2.35 -15.28
CA PHE A 163 -7.97 1.17 -14.43
C PHE A 163 -6.49 0.83 -14.25
N LEU A 164 -6.18 0.05 -13.22
CA LEU A 164 -4.85 -0.48 -12.96
C LEU A 164 -4.82 -1.94 -13.35
N VAL A 165 -3.69 -2.37 -13.89
CA VAL A 165 -3.40 -3.74 -14.25
C VAL A 165 -1.94 -4.02 -13.90
N SER A 166 -1.65 -5.18 -13.34
CA SER A 166 -0.27 -5.62 -13.11
C SER A 166 0.43 -5.95 -14.45
N ASP A 167 1.77 -6.06 -14.41
CA ASP A 167 2.56 -6.43 -15.59
C ASP A 167 2.18 -7.80 -16.19
N ASP A 168 1.62 -8.71 -15.37
CA ASP A 168 1.12 -10.01 -15.80
C ASP A 168 -0.36 -10.01 -16.23
N GLY A 169 -0.99 -8.83 -16.28
CA GLY A 169 -2.32 -8.63 -16.86
C GLY A 169 -3.50 -8.85 -15.90
N LYS A 170 -3.28 -8.78 -14.57
CA LYS A 170 -4.32 -8.96 -13.54
C LYS A 170 -4.86 -7.65 -12.98
#